data_AF-A0A7V6NHW4-F1
#
_entry.id   AF-A0A7V6NHW4-F1
#
_cell.length_a   1.000
_cell.length_b   1.000
_cell.length_c   1.000
_cell.angle_alpha   90.00
_cell.angle_beta   90.00
_cell.angle_gamma   90.00
#
_symmetry.space_group_name_H-M   'P 1'
#
loop_
_entity.id
_entity.type
_entity.pdbx_description
1 polymer ?
#
loop_
_entity_poly.entity_id
_entity_poly.type
_entity_poly.pdbx_seq_one_letter_code
_entity_poly.pdbx_strand_id
1 'polypeptide(L)'
;MKYMADTIVKYVLGETNRHSGMLRFVLPSYPSDLLLKIGCELDEQFSRITDRRVDWEYKIAYRLGKEWENGTSADQANFERVCEEGWYNEDDNLTSLRNTVKGPDCDCLVILLAGYDHINDRASLRDFFHLNQETVWELCLKKSFSNWVTACLKDYVNPDGSEEDIKQIAEIFKDIYHNALTDMLGVSCYLERLDFSDVMTCSDARHLILSNLSPFKLPCMNGLVGRYRSRKSFSSYIKPAQNFYNYSRFFSPSDRKKTIDRIEKFEAKYGDEQRESDTLGSFDSQKQLLDALKDYIENRSEAARKQLLSADFVYIHDKILSFKSKKPENGDEEKRRSRGVKKIYGLPPEVFLRALWITLGDFKKESQSSLLVAENLSSITLQSTVFRHDFDDEDEGDLEDDNEKAKTFLR
;
A
#
# COMPACT_ATOMS: atom_id res chain seq x y z
N MET A 1 -12.75 -16.75 -3.09
CA MET A 1 -11.29 -16.68 -2.84
C MET A 1 -10.46 -17.46 -3.88
N LYS A 2 -10.83 -17.46 -5.16
CA LYS A 2 -10.21 -18.29 -6.22
C LYS A 2 -8.70 -18.10 -6.34
N TYR A 3 -8.22 -16.86 -6.45
CA TYR A 3 -6.79 -16.58 -6.70
C TYR A 3 -5.87 -17.07 -5.58
N MET A 4 -6.35 -17.01 -4.34
CA MET A 4 -5.64 -17.55 -3.17
C MET A 4 -5.54 -19.08 -3.25
N ALA A 5 -6.67 -19.75 -3.50
CA ALA A 5 -6.71 -21.20 -3.65
C ALA A 5 -5.76 -21.66 -4.77
N ASP A 6 -5.89 -21.07 -5.96
CA ASP A 6 -5.06 -21.40 -7.13
C ASP A 6 -3.57 -21.20 -6.85
N THR A 7 -3.20 -20.19 -6.03
CA THR A 7 -1.81 -19.91 -5.68
C THR A 7 -1.24 -20.98 -4.76
N ILE A 8 -1.99 -21.36 -3.72
CA ILE A 8 -1.59 -22.43 -2.79
C ILE A 8 -1.49 -23.76 -3.54
N VAL A 9 -2.51 -24.10 -4.33
CA VAL A 9 -2.56 -25.33 -5.14
C VAL A 9 -1.34 -25.41 -6.07
N LYS A 10 -1.08 -24.35 -6.84
CA LYS A 10 0.07 -24.29 -7.76
C LYS A 10 1.40 -24.44 -7.05
N TYR A 11 1.55 -23.88 -5.85
CA TYR A 11 2.76 -24.02 -5.08
C TYR A 11 2.97 -25.48 -4.63
N VAL A 12 1.95 -26.10 -4.04
CA VAL A 12 2.02 -27.51 -3.59
C VAL A 12 2.30 -28.46 -4.76
N LEU A 13 1.61 -28.29 -5.89
CA LEU A 13 1.85 -29.08 -7.10
C LEU A 13 3.26 -28.83 -7.67
N GLY A 14 3.71 -27.58 -7.68
CA GLY A 14 5.04 -27.21 -8.16
C GLY A 14 6.16 -27.85 -7.35
N GLU A 15 6.04 -27.85 -6.02
CA GLU A 15 7.00 -28.51 -5.14
C GLU A 15 6.94 -30.03 -5.27
N THR A 16 5.74 -30.60 -5.43
CA THR A 16 5.56 -32.03 -5.70
C THR A 16 6.25 -32.44 -6.99
N ASN A 17 6.16 -31.65 -8.05
CA ASN A 17 6.81 -31.94 -9.34
C ASN A 17 8.34 -31.84 -9.28
N ARG A 18 8.89 -31.00 -8.41
CA ARG A 18 10.35 -30.81 -8.26
C ARG A 18 11.02 -31.81 -7.33
N HIS A 19 10.26 -32.34 -6.37
CA HIS A 19 10.80 -33.15 -5.29
C HIS A 19 10.19 -34.56 -5.28
N SER A 20 11.05 -35.55 -5.03
CA SER A 20 10.66 -36.91 -4.68
C SER A 20 10.81 -37.11 -3.17
N GLY A 21 9.93 -37.89 -2.55
CA GLY A 21 9.97 -38.13 -1.11
C GLY A 21 8.74 -37.61 -0.38
N MET A 22 8.90 -37.12 0.85
CA MET A 22 7.78 -36.66 1.68
C MET A 22 7.74 -35.14 1.73
N LEU A 23 6.59 -34.57 1.36
CA LEU A 23 6.31 -33.13 1.47
C LEU A 23 5.22 -32.91 2.52
N ARG A 24 5.48 -32.02 3.46
CA ARG A 24 4.59 -31.75 4.60
C ARG A 24 4.26 -30.27 4.62
N PHE A 25 2.97 -29.95 4.50
CA PHE A 25 2.46 -28.60 4.45
C PHE A 25 1.41 -28.39 5.55
N VAL A 26 1.36 -27.19 6.10
CA VAL A 26 0.33 -26.81 7.06
C VAL A 26 -0.27 -25.45 6.74
N LEU A 27 -1.59 -25.38 6.70
CA LEU A 27 -2.38 -24.17 6.48
C LEU A 27 -2.90 -23.64 7.82
N PRO A 28 -2.94 -22.31 8.00
CA PRO A 28 -3.72 -21.68 9.06
C PRO A 28 -5.19 -22.07 9.02
N SER A 29 -5.94 -21.56 10.00
CA SER A 29 -7.39 -21.72 10.10
C SER A 29 -8.11 -20.75 9.15
N TYR A 30 -7.87 -20.94 7.85
CA TYR A 30 -8.55 -20.19 6.80
C TYR A 30 -10.06 -20.49 6.76
N PRO A 31 -10.86 -19.64 6.09
CA PRO A 31 -12.30 -19.89 5.94
C PRO A 31 -12.59 -21.26 5.29
N SER A 32 -13.72 -21.87 5.69
CA SER A 32 -14.14 -23.22 5.27
C SER A 32 -14.16 -23.37 3.74
N ASP A 33 -14.76 -22.39 3.03
CA ASP A 33 -14.82 -22.36 1.57
C ASP A 33 -13.44 -22.43 0.91
N LEU A 34 -12.43 -21.77 1.48
CA LEU A 34 -11.09 -21.76 0.93
C LEU A 34 -10.41 -23.11 1.11
N LEU A 35 -10.50 -23.67 2.32
CA LEU A 35 -9.86 -24.93 2.67
C LEU A 35 -10.47 -26.10 1.90
N LEU A 36 -11.81 -26.16 1.81
CA LEU A 36 -12.52 -27.13 0.98
C LEU A 36 -12.09 -27.01 -0.49
N LYS A 37 -12.05 -25.79 -1.04
CA LYS A 37 -11.65 -25.56 -2.44
C LYS A 37 -10.21 -26.03 -2.70
N ILE A 38 -9.27 -25.76 -1.79
CA ILE A 38 -7.88 -26.24 -1.91
C ILE A 38 -7.84 -27.76 -1.88
N GLY A 39 -8.56 -28.40 -0.96
CA GLY A 39 -8.64 -29.86 -0.85
C GLY A 39 -9.15 -30.50 -2.13
N CYS A 40 -10.31 -30.07 -2.63
CA CYS A 40 -10.91 -30.60 -3.86
C CYS A 40 -10.03 -30.41 -5.09
N GLU A 41 -9.43 -29.23 -5.26
CA GLU A 41 -8.58 -28.98 -6.43
C GLU A 41 -7.29 -29.80 -6.36
N LEU A 42 -6.66 -29.96 -5.17
CA LEU A 42 -5.47 -30.81 -5.05
C LEU A 42 -5.79 -32.28 -5.28
N ASP A 43 -6.88 -32.78 -4.73
CA ASP A 43 -7.32 -34.16 -4.93
C ASP A 43 -7.57 -34.45 -6.43
N GLU A 44 -8.31 -33.58 -7.10
CA GLU A 44 -8.53 -33.68 -8.54
C GLU A 44 -7.22 -33.61 -9.33
N GLN A 45 -6.33 -32.67 -9.02
CA GLN A 45 -5.07 -32.50 -9.76
C GLN A 45 -4.12 -33.67 -9.55
N PHE A 46 -4.00 -34.22 -8.33
CA PHE A 46 -3.20 -35.40 -8.05
C PHE A 46 -3.76 -36.66 -8.72
N SER A 47 -5.08 -36.82 -8.78
CA SER A 47 -5.71 -37.94 -9.49
C SER A 47 -5.41 -37.96 -11.00
N ARG A 48 -5.12 -36.79 -11.58
CA ARG A 48 -4.79 -36.62 -13.01
C ARG A 48 -3.32 -36.86 -13.33
N ILE A 49 -2.45 -36.95 -12.33
CA ILE A 49 -1.02 -37.22 -12.53
C ILE A 49 -0.85 -38.69 -12.89
N THR A 50 -0.48 -38.97 -14.15
CA THR A 50 -0.30 -40.35 -14.65
C THR A 50 1.16 -40.76 -14.81
N ASP A 51 2.09 -39.80 -14.80
CA ASP A 51 3.51 -39.98 -15.06
C ASP A 51 4.32 -40.37 -13.81
N ARG A 52 3.71 -40.30 -12.62
CA ARG A 52 4.32 -40.65 -11.33
C ARG A 52 3.26 -41.06 -10.31
N ARG A 53 3.64 -41.86 -9.30
CA ARG A 53 2.76 -42.25 -8.20
C ARG A 53 2.88 -41.26 -7.04
N VAL A 54 1.84 -40.49 -6.81
CA VAL A 54 1.76 -39.51 -5.72
C VAL A 54 0.66 -39.94 -4.76
N ASP A 55 1.06 -40.21 -3.51
CA ASP A 55 0.11 -40.36 -2.41
C ASP A 55 -0.19 -38.97 -1.82
N TRP A 56 -1.45 -38.75 -1.48
CA TRP A 56 -1.96 -37.49 -0.98
C TRP A 56 -2.80 -37.73 0.28
N GLU A 57 -2.49 -37.00 1.35
CA GLU A 57 -3.26 -36.99 2.58
C GLU A 57 -3.63 -35.56 2.95
N TYR A 58 -4.92 -35.26 2.97
CA TYR A 58 -5.46 -33.99 3.45
C TYR A 58 -6.28 -34.18 4.71
N LYS A 59 -5.97 -33.42 5.76
CA LYS A 59 -6.72 -33.47 7.02
C LYS A 59 -7.01 -32.11 7.63
N ILE A 60 -8.23 -31.94 8.11
CA ILE A 60 -8.71 -30.74 8.81
C ILE A 60 -8.73 -31.01 10.31
N ALA A 61 -8.21 -30.06 11.10
CA ALA A 61 -8.15 -30.16 12.56
C ALA A 61 -9.53 -30.35 13.19
N TYR A 62 -9.60 -31.24 14.20
CA TYR A 62 -10.83 -31.60 14.90
C TYR A 62 -11.63 -30.38 15.36
N ARG A 63 -10.95 -29.46 16.06
CA ARG A 63 -11.57 -28.24 16.61
C ARG A 63 -12.06 -27.30 15.52
N LEU A 64 -11.33 -27.16 14.42
CA LEU A 64 -11.75 -26.32 13.30
C LEU A 64 -13.02 -26.90 12.63
N GLY A 65 -13.08 -28.22 12.44
CA GLY A 65 -14.31 -28.85 11.93
C GLY A 65 -15.49 -28.68 12.88
N LYS A 66 -15.27 -28.73 14.21
CA LYS A 66 -16.33 -28.43 15.21
C LYS A 66 -16.82 -26.98 15.15
N GLU A 67 -15.96 -26.03 14.81
CA GLU A 67 -16.40 -24.65 14.57
C GLU A 67 -17.30 -24.55 13.33
N TRP A 68 -17.02 -25.34 12.28
CA TRP A 68 -17.81 -25.34 11.05
C TRP A 68 -19.17 -26.02 11.22
N GLU A 69 -19.22 -27.13 11.96
CA GLU A 69 -20.45 -27.83 12.33
C GLU A 69 -21.43 -26.90 13.08
N ASN A 70 -20.91 -26.00 13.92
CA ASN A 70 -21.71 -25.03 14.67
C ASN A 70 -21.76 -23.64 14.01
N GLY A 71 -21.24 -23.51 12.78
CA GLY A 71 -21.03 -22.26 12.08
C GLY A 71 -22.24 -21.80 11.27
N THR A 72 -21.96 -21.09 10.16
CA THR A 72 -23.00 -20.68 9.21
C THR A 72 -23.52 -21.87 8.41
N SER A 73 -24.66 -21.73 7.72
CA SER A 73 -25.17 -22.80 6.84
C SER A 73 -24.17 -23.19 5.74
N ALA A 74 -23.32 -22.25 5.28
CA ALA A 74 -22.25 -22.56 4.33
C ALA A 74 -21.14 -23.39 5.00
N ASP A 75 -20.75 -23.04 6.24
CA ASP A 75 -19.76 -23.81 6.99
C ASP A 75 -20.24 -25.23 7.30
N GLN A 76 -21.52 -25.39 7.64
CA GLN A 76 -22.14 -26.69 7.87
C GLN A 76 -22.12 -27.57 6.61
N ALA A 77 -22.50 -27.03 5.47
CA ALA A 77 -22.44 -27.74 4.19
C ALA A 77 -20.99 -28.12 3.83
N ASN A 78 -20.02 -27.23 4.09
CA ASN A 78 -18.61 -27.51 3.88
C ASN A 78 -18.10 -28.59 4.84
N PHE A 79 -18.55 -28.59 6.10
CA PHE A 79 -18.21 -29.61 7.09
C PHE A 79 -18.72 -30.99 6.68
N GLU A 80 -19.99 -31.10 6.29
CA GLU A 80 -20.58 -32.35 5.77
C GLU A 80 -19.73 -32.91 4.62
N ARG A 81 -19.37 -32.06 3.66
CA ARG A 81 -18.53 -32.47 2.52
C ARG A 81 -17.14 -32.94 2.93
N VAL A 82 -16.48 -32.26 3.88
CA VAL A 82 -15.17 -32.69 4.38
C VAL A 82 -15.24 -34.03 5.12
N CYS A 83 -16.36 -34.32 5.78
CA CYS A 83 -16.62 -35.63 6.40
C CYS A 83 -16.82 -36.71 5.33
N GLU A 84 -17.60 -36.44 4.28
CA GLU A 84 -17.83 -37.36 3.16
C GLU A 84 -16.52 -37.76 2.45
N GLU A 85 -15.63 -36.79 2.23
CA GLU A 85 -14.31 -37.01 1.62
C GLU A 85 -13.29 -37.65 2.59
N GLY A 86 -13.67 -37.86 3.85
CA GLY A 86 -12.80 -38.42 4.89
C GLY A 86 -11.64 -37.50 5.28
N TRP A 87 -11.73 -36.19 5.03
CA TRP A 87 -10.71 -35.20 5.37
C TRP A 87 -10.84 -34.68 6.80
N TYR A 88 -11.98 -34.86 7.45
CA TYR A 88 -12.14 -34.47 8.86
C TYR A 88 -11.33 -35.40 9.78
N ASN A 89 -10.58 -34.83 10.72
CA ASN A 89 -9.92 -35.62 11.75
C ASN A 89 -10.80 -35.74 13.01
N GLU A 90 -11.63 -36.77 13.04
CA GLU A 90 -12.49 -37.09 14.19
C GLU A 90 -11.71 -37.49 15.45
N ASP A 91 -10.55 -38.12 15.28
CA ASP A 91 -9.76 -38.69 16.38
C ASP A 91 -8.82 -37.68 17.08
N ASP A 92 -8.79 -36.42 16.63
CA ASP A 92 -7.89 -35.34 17.08
C ASP A 92 -6.40 -35.76 17.13
N ASN A 93 -6.00 -36.66 16.23
CA ASN A 93 -4.68 -37.31 16.22
C ASN A 93 -3.77 -36.82 15.09
N LEU A 94 -3.90 -35.56 14.64
CA LEU A 94 -3.18 -35.04 13.45
C LEU A 94 -1.65 -35.21 13.54
N THR A 95 -1.10 -35.25 14.75
CA THR A 95 0.34 -35.48 14.99
C THR A 95 0.80 -36.88 14.57
N SER A 96 -0.10 -37.85 14.47
CA SER A 96 0.20 -39.19 13.95
C SER A 96 0.66 -39.17 12.49
N LEU A 97 0.14 -38.23 11.70
CA LEU A 97 0.48 -38.05 10.28
C LEU A 97 1.93 -37.61 10.08
N ARG A 98 2.57 -37.08 11.13
CA ARG A 98 4.02 -36.82 11.11
C ARG A 98 4.81 -38.10 10.87
N ASN A 99 4.35 -39.22 11.45
CA ASN A 99 4.99 -40.52 11.37
C ASN A 99 4.57 -41.31 10.13
N THR A 100 3.66 -40.79 9.30
CA THR A 100 3.33 -41.42 8.01
C THR A 100 4.58 -41.43 7.14
N VAL A 101 4.90 -42.63 6.64
CA VAL A 101 6.06 -42.88 5.78
C VAL A 101 5.55 -43.14 4.37
N LYS A 102 6.25 -42.61 3.39
CA LYS A 102 5.99 -42.88 1.97
C LYS A 102 6.02 -44.39 1.70
N GLY A 103 5.02 -44.90 0.98
CA GLY A 103 5.00 -46.28 0.51
C GLY A 103 6.21 -46.62 -0.37
N PRO A 104 6.65 -47.90 -0.40
CA PRO A 104 7.82 -48.32 -1.18
C PRO A 104 7.62 -48.09 -2.70
N ASP A 105 6.38 -48.13 -3.19
CA ASP A 105 6.01 -48.00 -4.61
C ASP A 105 5.57 -46.59 -4.99
N CYS A 106 5.68 -45.61 -4.08
CA CYS A 106 5.22 -44.25 -4.30
C CYS A 106 6.42 -43.32 -4.49
N ASP A 107 6.36 -42.46 -5.52
CA ASP A 107 7.44 -41.52 -5.82
C ASP A 107 7.44 -40.39 -4.79
N CYS A 108 6.24 -39.95 -4.39
CA CYS A 108 6.06 -38.89 -3.41
C CYS A 108 4.82 -39.10 -2.53
N LEU A 109 4.93 -38.68 -1.27
CA LEU A 109 3.82 -38.55 -0.33
C LEU A 109 3.68 -37.07 0.04
N VAL A 110 2.50 -36.50 -0.17
CA VAL A 110 2.17 -35.13 0.16
C VAL A 110 1.15 -35.13 1.29
N ILE A 111 1.50 -34.51 2.42
CA ILE A 111 0.63 -34.37 3.58
C ILE A 111 0.29 -32.89 3.75
N LEU A 112 -0.99 -32.54 3.67
CA LEU A 112 -1.49 -31.21 3.93
C LEU A 112 -2.41 -31.21 5.15
N LEU A 113 -2.07 -30.39 6.13
CA LEU A 113 -2.90 -30.18 7.32
C LEU A 113 -3.54 -28.80 7.26
N ALA A 114 -4.79 -28.66 7.67
CA ALA A 114 -5.47 -27.38 7.77
C ALA A 114 -5.95 -27.10 9.19
N GLY A 115 -5.86 -25.82 9.60
CA GLY A 115 -6.26 -25.38 10.92
C GLY A 115 -5.14 -25.42 11.96
N TYR A 116 -3.92 -24.99 11.59
CA TYR A 116 -2.77 -24.93 12.49
C TYR A 116 -3.09 -24.31 13.86
N ASP A 117 -3.90 -23.26 13.88
CA ASP A 117 -4.26 -22.54 15.10
C ASP A 117 -5.16 -23.37 16.03
N HIS A 118 -5.77 -24.44 15.52
CA HIS A 118 -6.69 -25.31 16.24
C HIS A 118 -6.05 -26.64 16.68
N ILE A 119 -4.75 -26.81 16.45
CA ILE A 119 -3.99 -27.99 16.85
C ILE A 119 -3.36 -27.76 18.23
N ASN A 120 -3.56 -28.70 19.17
CA ASN A 120 -3.07 -28.59 20.54
C ASN A 120 -1.53 -28.65 20.64
N ASP A 121 -0.90 -29.60 19.94
CA ASP A 121 0.56 -29.78 19.95
C ASP A 121 1.21 -29.15 18.71
N ARG A 122 1.17 -27.82 18.63
CA ARG A 122 1.80 -27.07 17.52
C ARG A 122 3.32 -27.25 17.46
N ALA A 123 3.96 -27.59 18.58
CA ALA A 123 5.40 -27.79 18.66
C ALA A 123 5.85 -29.03 17.87
N SER A 124 4.99 -30.05 17.80
CA SER A 124 5.25 -31.25 17.00
C SER A 124 5.23 -31.04 15.49
N LEU A 125 4.63 -29.94 14.99
CA LEU A 125 4.47 -29.64 13.56
C LEU A 125 5.53 -28.65 13.03
N ARG A 126 6.63 -28.45 13.75
CA ARG A 126 7.72 -27.55 13.33
C ARG A 126 8.40 -27.96 12.02
N ASP A 127 8.32 -29.24 11.67
CA ASP A 127 8.85 -29.81 10.43
C ASP A 127 7.91 -29.64 9.23
N PHE A 128 6.69 -29.13 9.44
CA PHE A 128 5.77 -28.80 8.35
C PHE A 128 6.08 -27.42 7.77
N PHE A 129 5.97 -27.31 6.45
CA PHE A 129 6.08 -26.03 5.77
C PHE A 129 4.79 -25.23 5.94
N HIS A 130 4.89 -24.07 6.59
CA HIS A 130 3.73 -23.26 6.93
C HIS A 130 3.32 -22.38 5.75
N LEU A 131 2.15 -22.65 5.17
CA LEU A 131 1.56 -21.87 4.09
C LEU A 131 0.64 -20.79 4.65
N ASN A 132 1.20 -19.89 5.46
CA ASN A 132 0.46 -18.75 6.01
C ASN A 132 0.44 -17.56 5.03
N GLN A 133 -0.30 -16.48 5.35
CA GLN A 133 -0.43 -15.33 4.45
C GLN A 133 0.92 -14.67 4.12
N GLU A 134 1.86 -14.62 5.07
CA GLU A 134 3.20 -14.06 4.87
C GLU A 134 4.02 -14.93 3.90
N THR A 135 4.04 -16.25 4.11
CA THR A 135 4.73 -17.19 3.24
C THR A 135 4.16 -17.16 1.82
N VAL A 136 2.83 -17.10 1.68
CA VAL A 136 2.18 -16.95 0.38
C VAL A 136 2.58 -15.62 -0.27
N TRP A 137 2.63 -14.52 0.49
CA TRP A 137 3.03 -13.20 -0.02
C TRP A 137 4.48 -13.19 -0.52
N GLU A 138 5.40 -13.69 0.30
CA GLU A 138 6.82 -13.61 0.02
C GLU A 138 7.28 -14.61 -1.04
N LEU A 139 6.85 -15.86 -0.92
CA LEU A 139 7.36 -16.95 -1.77
C LEU A 139 6.47 -17.21 -2.99
N CYS A 140 5.16 -17.30 -2.79
CA CYS A 140 4.24 -17.68 -3.88
C CYS A 140 3.96 -16.48 -4.81
N LEU A 141 3.73 -15.30 -4.22
CA LEU A 141 3.42 -14.07 -4.97
C LEU A 141 4.64 -13.19 -5.24
N LYS A 142 5.80 -13.50 -4.65
CA LYS A 142 7.03 -12.70 -4.80
C LYS A 142 6.80 -11.21 -4.52
N LYS A 143 6.00 -10.91 -3.49
CA LYS A 143 5.63 -9.56 -3.04
C LYS A 143 4.91 -8.72 -4.11
N SER A 144 4.16 -9.37 -5.01
CA SER A 144 3.37 -8.69 -6.03
C SER A 144 2.05 -9.40 -6.34
N PHE A 145 0.98 -8.61 -6.52
CA PHE A 145 -0.30 -9.11 -7.01
C PHE A 145 -0.38 -9.20 -8.55
N SER A 146 0.70 -8.94 -9.29
CA SER A 146 0.69 -8.94 -10.76
C SER A 146 0.14 -10.24 -11.34
N ASN A 147 0.53 -11.40 -10.77
CA ASN A 147 0.03 -12.70 -11.25
C ASN A 147 -1.49 -12.83 -11.11
N TRP A 148 -2.07 -12.28 -10.04
CA TRP A 148 -3.52 -12.32 -9.82
C TRP A 148 -4.24 -11.38 -10.76
N VAL A 149 -3.70 -10.17 -10.95
CA VAL A 149 -4.24 -9.20 -11.90
C VAL A 149 -4.20 -9.76 -13.33
N THR A 150 -3.07 -10.34 -13.76
CA THR A 150 -2.96 -11.01 -15.06
C THR A 150 -3.97 -12.15 -15.18
N ALA A 151 -4.07 -13.03 -14.17
CA ALA A 151 -5.01 -14.14 -14.19
C ALA A 151 -6.47 -13.72 -14.20
N CYS A 152 -6.78 -12.53 -13.68
CA CYS A 152 -8.11 -11.95 -13.66
C CYS A 152 -8.48 -11.31 -15.00
N LEU A 153 -7.51 -10.67 -15.68
CA LEU A 153 -7.74 -9.94 -16.92
C LEU A 153 -7.50 -10.74 -18.19
N LYS A 154 -6.80 -11.88 -18.13
CA LYS A 154 -6.42 -12.70 -19.30
C LYS A 154 -7.59 -13.10 -20.19
N ASP A 155 -8.78 -13.25 -19.63
CA ASP A 155 -9.98 -13.72 -20.36
C ASP A 155 -10.74 -12.55 -21.01
N TYR A 156 -10.38 -11.31 -20.68
CA TYR A 156 -11.07 -10.08 -21.13
C TYR A 156 -10.17 -9.18 -22.00
N VAL A 157 -8.89 -9.07 -21.67
CA VAL A 157 -7.95 -8.16 -22.34
C VAL A 157 -6.71 -8.93 -22.77
N ASN A 158 -6.22 -8.64 -23.99
CA ASN A 158 -4.94 -9.18 -24.44
C ASN A 158 -3.80 -8.62 -23.58
N PRO A 159 -3.04 -9.47 -22.85
CA PRO A 159 -1.94 -9.01 -22.00
C PRO A 159 -0.75 -8.45 -22.78
N ASP A 160 -0.64 -8.72 -24.09
CA ASP A 160 0.47 -8.25 -24.92
C ASP A 160 0.52 -6.71 -24.98
N GLY A 161 1.60 -6.14 -24.47
CA GLY A 161 1.82 -4.68 -24.41
C GLY A 161 1.19 -3.98 -23.19
N SER A 162 0.51 -4.71 -22.30
CA SER A 162 -0.19 -4.14 -21.13
C SER A 162 0.53 -4.34 -19.79
N GLU A 163 1.80 -4.75 -19.81
CA GLU A 163 2.58 -5.06 -18.61
C GLU A 163 2.64 -3.92 -17.59
N GLU A 164 2.74 -2.67 -18.09
CA GLU A 164 2.86 -1.49 -17.23
C GLU A 164 1.54 -1.18 -16.52
N ASP A 165 0.39 -1.34 -17.19
CA ASP A 165 -0.91 -1.16 -16.56
C ASP A 165 -1.19 -2.27 -15.54
N ILE A 166 -0.82 -3.51 -15.82
CA ILE A 166 -0.91 -4.63 -14.86
C ILE A 166 -0.05 -4.34 -13.63
N LYS A 167 1.17 -3.84 -13.80
CA LYS A 167 2.04 -3.41 -12.68
C LYS A 167 1.39 -2.31 -11.87
N GLN A 168 0.81 -1.30 -12.51
CA GLN A 168 0.16 -0.20 -11.81
C GLN A 168 -1.09 -0.65 -11.04
N ILE A 169 -1.88 -1.57 -11.57
CA ILE A 169 -3.00 -2.19 -10.84
C ILE A 169 -2.48 -3.00 -9.65
N ALA A 170 -1.43 -3.81 -9.85
CA ALA A 170 -0.84 -4.61 -8.77
C ALA A 170 -0.28 -3.74 -7.64
N GLU A 171 0.34 -2.59 -7.96
CA GLU A 171 0.82 -1.63 -6.97
C GLU A 171 -0.33 -0.99 -6.17
N ILE A 172 -1.52 -0.77 -6.77
CA ILE A 172 -2.71 -0.33 -6.02
C ILE A 172 -3.06 -1.37 -4.94
N PHE A 173 -3.18 -2.64 -5.28
CA PHE A 173 -3.50 -3.69 -4.29
C PHE A 173 -2.42 -3.87 -3.23
N LYS A 174 -1.15 -3.72 -3.63
CA LYS A 174 -0.02 -3.73 -2.70
C LYS A 174 -0.06 -2.56 -1.73
N ASP A 175 -0.38 -1.36 -2.21
CA ASP A 175 -0.57 -0.19 -1.36
C ASP A 175 -1.76 -0.39 -0.38
N ILE A 176 -2.87 -0.99 -0.83
CA ILE A 176 -4.02 -1.32 0.01
C ILE A 176 -3.62 -2.34 1.10
N TYR A 177 -2.89 -3.39 0.72
CA TYR A 177 -2.40 -4.42 1.63
C TYR A 177 -1.40 -3.86 2.67
N HIS A 178 -0.40 -3.09 2.23
CA HIS A 178 0.60 -2.49 3.13
C HIS A 178 0.01 -1.46 4.10
N ASN A 179 -1.08 -0.79 3.72
CA ASN A 179 -1.80 0.12 4.62
C ASN A 179 -2.83 -0.61 5.52
N ALA A 180 -2.80 -1.94 5.56
CA ALA A 180 -3.68 -2.79 6.36
C ALA A 180 -5.18 -2.51 6.14
N LEU A 181 -5.55 -2.09 4.92
CA LEU A 181 -6.95 -1.87 4.55
C LEU A 181 -7.68 -3.18 4.25
N THR A 182 -6.93 -4.20 3.88
CA THR A 182 -7.40 -5.55 3.61
C THR A 182 -6.26 -6.54 3.83
N ASP A 183 -6.62 -7.80 4.04
CA ASP A 183 -5.69 -8.91 3.97
C ASP A 183 -5.66 -9.50 2.55
N MET A 184 -4.81 -10.52 2.34
CA MET A 184 -4.64 -11.18 1.06
C MET A 184 -5.93 -11.87 0.57
N LEU A 185 -6.72 -12.42 1.49
CA LEU A 185 -8.00 -13.02 1.16
C LEU A 185 -8.99 -11.98 0.64
N GLY A 186 -9.03 -10.80 1.26
CA GLY A 186 -9.88 -9.71 0.80
C GLY A 186 -9.52 -9.23 -0.60
N VAL A 187 -8.24 -9.20 -1.00
CA VAL A 187 -7.82 -8.93 -2.39
C VAL A 187 -8.34 -10.01 -3.33
N SER A 188 -8.15 -11.28 -2.98
CA SER A 188 -8.63 -12.43 -3.77
C SER A 188 -10.16 -12.40 -3.97
N CYS A 189 -10.92 -12.15 -2.91
CA CYS A 189 -12.38 -11.99 -2.95
C CYS A 189 -12.82 -10.76 -3.74
N TYR A 190 -12.08 -9.66 -3.67
CA TYR A 190 -12.40 -8.46 -4.42
C TYR A 190 -12.25 -8.70 -5.92
N LEU A 191 -11.10 -9.25 -6.35
CA LEU A 191 -10.85 -9.56 -7.76
C LEU A 191 -11.88 -10.54 -8.35
N GLU A 192 -12.37 -11.50 -7.56
CA GLU A 192 -13.37 -12.48 -8.01
C GLU A 192 -14.78 -11.90 -8.13
N ARG A 193 -15.09 -10.82 -7.40
CA ARG A 193 -16.40 -10.15 -7.46
C ARG A 193 -16.48 -9.07 -8.54
N LEU A 194 -15.34 -8.63 -9.07
CA LEU A 194 -15.32 -7.63 -10.13
C LEU A 194 -15.75 -8.26 -11.45
N ASP A 195 -16.65 -7.56 -12.14
CA ASP A 195 -17.06 -7.89 -13.49
C ASP A 195 -16.24 -7.06 -14.48
N PHE A 196 -15.48 -7.75 -15.33
CA PHE A 196 -14.67 -7.13 -16.39
C PHE A 196 -15.28 -7.32 -17.78
N SER A 197 -16.55 -7.75 -17.88
CA SER A 197 -17.19 -8.04 -19.17
C SER A 197 -17.22 -6.84 -20.13
N ASP A 198 -17.35 -5.62 -19.60
CA ASP A 198 -17.37 -4.37 -20.38
C ASP A 198 -15.97 -3.73 -20.57
N VAL A 199 -14.91 -4.39 -20.10
CA VAL A 199 -13.54 -3.84 -20.09
C VAL A 199 -12.81 -4.21 -21.37
N MET A 200 -12.47 -3.21 -22.17
CA MET A 200 -11.79 -3.39 -23.47
C MET A 200 -10.26 -3.29 -23.36
N THR A 201 -9.74 -2.54 -22.39
CA THR A 201 -8.31 -2.31 -22.19
C THR A 201 -7.90 -2.45 -20.72
N CYS A 202 -6.61 -2.69 -20.46
CA CYS A 202 -6.10 -2.70 -19.08
C CYS A 202 -6.22 -1.32 -18.40
N SER A 203 -6.27 -0.23 -19.17
CA SER A 203 -6.55 1.09 -18.62
C SER A 203 -8.01 1.21 -18.12
N ASP A 204 -8.96 0.61 -18.83
CA ASP A 204 -10.38 0.57 -18.41
C ASP A 204 -10.53 -0.29 -17.15
N ALA A 205 -9.81 -1.43 -17.08
CA ALA A 205 -9.75 -2.28 -15.88
C ALA A 205 -9.27 -1.47 -14.66
N ARG A 206 -8.22 -0.68 -14.83
CA ARG A 206 -7.70 0.19 -13.77
C ARG A 206 -8.69 1.27 -13.37
N HIS A 207 -9.39 1.88 -14.34
CA HIS A 207 -10.43 2.86 -14.06
C HIS A 207 -11.58 2.23 -13.24
N LEU A 208 -12.03 1.04 -13.62
CA LEU A 208 -13.05 0.29 -12.88
C LEU A 208 -12.61 0.05 -11.43
N ILE A 209 -11.39 -0.43 -11.21
CA ILE A 209 -10.85 -0.69 -9.86
C ILE A 209 -10.80 0.60 -9.03
N LEU A 210 -10.32 1.71 -9.60
CA LEU A 210 -10.23 3.00 -8.89
C LEU A 210 -11.60 3.63 -8.60
N SER A 211 -12.61 3.29 -9.40
CA SER A 211 -14.00 3.70 -9.14
C SER A 211 -14.66 2.86 -8.05
N ASN A 212 -14.22 1.59 -7.88
CA ASN A 212 -14.79 0.62 -6.94
C ASN A 212 -13.84 0.34 -5.76
N LEU A 213 -13.48 1.38 -5.00
CA LEU A 213 -12.61 1.24 -3.82
C LEU A 213 -13.37 1.15 -2.49
N SER A 214 -14.71 1.23 -2.55
CA SER A 214 -15.59 1.17 -1.37
C SER A 214 -15.38 -0.07 -0.48
N PRO A 215 -15.14 -1.28 -1.02
CA PRO A 215 -14.83 -2.46 -0.19
C PRO A 215 -13.62 -2.27 0.74
N PHE A 216 -12.68 -1.39 0.38
CA PHE A 216 -11.49 -1.07 1.16
C PHE A 216 -11.66 0.18 2.03
N LYS A 217 -12.90 0.68 2.18
CA LYS A 217 -13.24 1.93 2.88
C LYS A 217 -12.52 3.14 2.28
N LEU A 218 -12.26 3.11 0.98
CA LEU A 218 -11.65 4.19 0.22
C LEU A 218 -12.67 4.76 -0.78
N PRO A 219 -12.60 6.08 -1.05
CA PRO A 219 -13.43 6.73 -2.07
C PRO A 219 -12.97 6.38 -3.48
N CYS A 220 -13.78 6.74 -4.47
CA CYS A 220 -13.37 6.79 -5.87
C CYS A 220 -12.10 7.65 -6.05
N MET A 221 -11.14 7.16 -6.85
CA MET A 221 -9.86 7.84 -7.13
C MET A 221 -9.52 7.87 -8.64
N ASN A 222 -10.54 8.05 -9.48
CA ASN A 222 -10.38 8.06 -10.94
C ASN A 222 -9.42 9.16 -11.44
N GLY A 223 -9.18 10.23 -10.66
CA GLY A 223 -8.21 11.28 -11.01
C GLY A 223 -6.74 10.83 -11.04
N LEU A 224 -6.44 9.56 -10.70
CA LEU A 224 -5.14 8.93 -10.94
C LEU A 224 -4.98 8.39 -12.37
N VAL A 225 -6.07 8.37 -13.15
CA VAL A 225 -6.14 7.90 -14.53
C VAL A 225 -6.69 9.03 -15.42
N GLY A 226 -6.37 8.99 -16.71
CA GLY A 226 -6.92 9.92 -17.69
C GLY A 226 -6.13 11.22 -17.89
N ARG A 227 -6.78 12.20 -18.52
CA ARG A 227 -6.14 13.40 -19.09
C ARG A 227 -5.63 14.39 -18.04
N TYR A 228 -6.24 14.38 -16.85
CA TYR A 228 -5.88 15.22 -15.70
C TYR A 228 -5.20 14.43 -14.57
N ARG A 229 -4.46 13.38 -14.95
CA ARG A 229 -3.75 12.48 -14.03
C ARG A 229 -2.91 13.26 -13.02
N SER A 230 -3.15 12.99 -11.75
CA SER A 230 -2.21 13.42 -10.70
C SER A 230 -0.85 12.76 -10.88
N ARG A 231 0.22 13.51 -10.63
CA ARG A 231 1.59 12.98 -10.60
C ARG A 231 1.90 12.20 -9.32
N LYS A 232 1.02 12.24 -8.32
CA LYS A 232 1.26 11.55 -7.05
C LYS A 232 0.79 10.09 -7.13
N SER A 233 1.40 9.23 -6.32
CA SER A 233 1.03 7.82 -6.21
C SER A 233 -0.31 7.63 -5.50
N PHE A 234 -0.94 6.48 -5.71
CA PHE A 234 -2.15 6.07 -5.00
C PHE A 234 -1.98 6.11 -3.48
N SER A 235 -0.90 5.52 -2.95
CA SER A 235 -0.52 5.59 -1.52
C SER A 235 -0.57 6.99 -0.92
N SER A 236 -0.25 8.04 -1.69
CA SER A 236 -0.25 9.42 -1.18
C SER A 236 -1.65 9.94 -0.83
N TYR A 237 -2.72 9.31 -1.35
CA TYR A 237 -4.11 9.69 -1.12
C TYR A 237 -4.82 8.85 -0.05
N ILE A 238 -4.28 7.69 0.35
CA ILE A 238 -4.89 6.81 1.35
C ILE A 238 -5.10 7.52 2.69
N LYS A 239 -4.03 8.03 3.30
CA LYS A 239 -4.11 8.76 4.58
C LYS A 239 -5.00 10.00 4.50
N PRO A 240 -4.86 10.87 3.49
CA PRO A 240 -5.77 12.00 3.31
C PRO A 240 -7.24 11.59 3.18
N ALA A 241 -7.54 10.52 2.44
CA ALA A 241 -8.90 9.99 2.31
C ALA A 241 -9.42 9.51 3.67
N GLN A 242 -8.67 8.67 4.38
CA GLN A 242 -9.05 8.20 5.70
C GLN A 242 -9.32 9.36 6.66
N ASN A 243 -8.42 10.35 6.73
CA ASN A 243 -8.56 11.52 7.59
C ASN A 243 -9.76 12.42 7.25
N PHE A 244 -10.14 12.44 5.97
CA PHE A 244 -11.33 13.16 5.53
C PHE A 244 -12.60 12.41 5.92
N TYR A 245 -12.69 11.11 5.60
CA TYR A 245 -13.89 10.28 5.79
C TYR A 245 -14.10 9.77 7.22
N ASN A 246 -13.07 9.75 8.07
CA ASN A 246 -13.22 9.50 9.51
C ASN A 246 -13.42 10.80 10.32
N TYR A 247 -13.50 11.93 9.63
CA TYR A 247 -13.69 13.27 10.19
C TYR A 247 -12.54 13.77 11.09
N SER A 248 -11.37 13.10 11.09
CA SER A 248 -10.25 13.48 11.96
C SER A 248 -9.68 14.84 11.64
N ARG A 249 -9.76 15.26 10.38
CA ARG A 249 -9.32 16.58 9.91
C ARG A 249 -10.21 17.74 10.40
N PHE A 250 -11.43 17.46 10.85
CA PHE A 250 -12.46 18.47 11.12
C PHE A 250 -12.86 18.56 12.58
N PHE A 251 -12.05 18.03 13.51
CA PHE A 251 -12.32 18.17 14.95
C PHE A 251 -12.34 19.64 15.40
N SER A 252 -11.41 20.46 14.91
CA SER A 252 -11.34 21.86 15.31
C SER A 252 -12.33 22.74 14.53
N PRO A 253 -13.09 23.64 15.19
CA PRO A 253 -13.95 24.60 14.49
C PRO A 253 -13.19 25.49 13.51
N SER A 254 -11.93 25.79 13.81
CA SER A 254 -11.08 26.63 12.96
C SER A 254 -10.71 25.95 11.64
N ASP A 255 -10.50 24.63 11.64
CA ASP A 255 -10.18 23.87 10.43
C ASP A 255 -11.43 23.67 9.57
N ARG A 256 -12.61 23.51 10.18
CA ARG A 256 -13.89 23.52 9.46
C ARG A 256 -14.09 24.83 8.72
N LYS A 257 -14.02 25.96 9.43
CA LYS A 257 -14.16 27.29 8.84
C LYS A 257 -13.17 27.54 7.72
N LYS A 258 -11.88 27.26 7.92
CA LYS A 258 -10.85 27.40 6.88
C LYS A 258 -11.13 26.56 5.63
N THR A 259 -11.73 25.39 5.80
CA THR A 259 -12.03 24.49 4.68
C THR A 259 -13.26 24.98 3.92
N ILE A 260 -14.31 25.42 4.62
CA ILE A 260 -15.49 26.04 4.02
C ILE A 260 -15.09 27.30 3.24
N ASP A 261 -14.27 28.18 3.83
CA ASP A 261 -13.75 29.38 3.16
C ASP A 261 -13.00 29.05 1.85
N ARG A 262 -12.34 27.88 1.77
CA ARG A 262 -11.67 27.43 0.54
C ARG A 262 -12.65 26.93 -0.50
N ILE A 263 -13.68 26.20 -0.07
CA ILE A 263 -14.75 25.71 -0.94
C ILE A 263 -15.49 26.89 -1.55
N GLU A 264 -15.85 27.91 -0.75
CA GLU A 264 -16.51 29.13 -1.25
C GLU A 264 -15.64 29.91 -2.23
N LYS A 265 -14.33 30.05 -1.95
CA LYS A 265 -13.39 30.69 -2.88
C LYS A 265 -13.21 29.90 -4.18
N PHE A 266 -13.31 28.58 -4.12
CA PHE A 266 -13.28 27.72 -5.30
C PHE A 266 -14.57 27.89 -6.12
N GLU A 267 -15.72 27.85 -5.47
CA GLU A 267 -17.05 28.07 -6.06
C GLU A 267 -17.14 29.43 -6.76
N ALA A 268 -16.69 30.51 -6.11
CA ALA A 268 -16.72 31.84 -6.69
C ALA A 268 -15.87 31.99 -7.97
N LYS A 269 -14.87 31.11 -8.16
CA LYS A 269 -13.97 31.17 -9.32
C LYS A 269 -14.33 30.18 -10.43
N TYR A 270 -14.83 29.02 -10.07
CA TYR A 270 -15.02 27.88 -10.98
C TYR A 270 -16.44 27.29 -10.92
N GLY A 271 -17.40 27.97 -10.28
CA GLY A 271 -18.77 27.49 -10.07
C GLY A 271 -19.53 27.18 -11.36
N ASP A 272 -19.20 27.86 -12.45
CA ASP A 272 -19.88 27.72 -13.76
C ASP A 272 -19.15 26.79 -14.75
N GLU A 273 -18.02 26.18 -14.37
CA GLU A 273 -17.33 25.24 -15.26
C GLU A 273 -18.05 23.88 -15.29
N GLN A 274 -18.54 23.48 -16.47
CA GLN A 274 -19.05 22.12 -16.68
C GLN A 274 -17.89 21.11 -16.57
N ARG A 275 -18.09 20.07 -15.75
CA ARG A 275 -17.09 19.02 -15.50
C ARG A 275 -17.57 17.68 -16.02
N GLU A 276 -16.59 16.83 -16.33
CA GLU A 276 -16.81 15.46 -16.78
C GLU A 276 -17.48 14.64 -15.67
N SER A 277 -18.44 13.80 -16.06
CA SER A 277 -19.23 12.92 -15.19
C SER A 277 -18.37 12.11 -14.22
N ASP A 278 -17.21 11.63 -14.69
CA ASP A 278 -16.33 10.75 -13.92
C ASP A 278 -15.73 11.40 -12.67
N THR A 279 -15.68 12.74 -12.64
CA THR A 279 -15.22 13.50 -11.46
C THR A 279 -16.33 13.79 -10.45
N LEU A 280 -17.58 13.90 -10.94
CA LEU A 280 -18.75 14.22 -10.13
C LEU A 280 -19.40 12.98 -9.52
N GLY A 281 -19.16 11.78 -10.07
CA GLY A 281 -19.75 10.56 -9.53
C GLY A 281 -21.28 10.59 -9.60
N SER A 282 -21.95 10.46 -8.45
CA SER A 282 -23.43 10.50 -8.37
C SER A 282 -24.04 11.91 -8.36
N PHE A 283 -23.23 12.98 -8.42
CA PHE A 283 -23.73 14.35 -8.42
C PHE A 283 -24.06 14.84 -9.85
N ASP A 284 -25.23 15.45 -10.03
CA ASP A 284 -25.67 15.99 -11.32
C ASP A 284 -24.88 17.26 -11.71
N SER A 285 -24.27 17.93 -10.73
CA SER A 285 -23.57 19.19 -10.94
C SER A 285 -22.45 19.42 -9.93
N GLN A 286 -21.47 20.24 -10.31
CA GLN A 286 -20.40 20.66 -9.42
C GLN A 286 -20.95 21.41 -8.19
N LYS A 287 -22.06 22.14 -8.34
CA LYS A 287 -22.72 22.82 -7.23
C LYS A 287 -23.23 21.84 -6.18
N GLN A 288 -23.94 20.79 -6.60
CA GLN A 288 -24.41 19.74 -5.68
C GLN A 288 -23.24 19.07 -4.93
N LEU A 289 -22.11 18.81 -5.62
CA LEU A 289 -20.90 18.29 -4.98
C LEU A 289 -20.37 19.25 -3.90
N LEU A 290 -20.29 20.55 -4.20
CA LEU A 290 -19.80 21.56 -3.24
C LEU A 290 -20.75 21.73 -2.06
N ASP A 291 -22.06 21.68 -2.28
CA ASP A 291 -23.08 21.73 -1.23
C ASP A 291 -22.99 20.50 -0.31
N ALA A 292 -22.83 19.30 -0.88
CA ALA A 292 -22.60 18.08 -0.11
C ALA A 292 -21.29 18.12 0.69
N LEU A 293 -20.22 18.70 0.14
CA LEU A 293 -18.96 18.91 0.87
C LEU A 293 -19.16 19.83 2.08
N LYS A 294 -19.90 20.95 1.90
CA LYS A 294 -20.21 21.87 2.99
C LYS A 294 -21.06 21.20 4.07
N ASP A 295 -22.12 20.49 3.68
CA ASP A 295 -22.99 19.76 4.62
C ASP A 295 -22.23 18.69 5.41
N TYR A 296 -21.35 17.94 4.75
CA TYR A 296 -20.49 16.98 5.43
C TYR A 296 -19.55 17.65 6.45
N ILE A 297 -18.92 18.78 6.10
CA ILE A 297 -17.95 19.48 6.96
C ILE A 297 -18.63 20.24 8.10
N GLU A 298 -19.85 20.75 7.92
CA GLU A 298 -20.57 21.50 8.96
C GLU A 298 -21.35 20.59 9.90
N ASN A 299 -22.14 19.68 9.33
CA ASN A 299 -23.15 18.90 10.05
C ASN A 299 -22.73 17.44 10.28
N ARG A 300 -21.58 17.01 9.76
CA ARG A 300 -21.14 15.60 9.78
C ARG A 300 -22.22 14.68 9.17
N SER A 301 -22.84 15.13 8.09
CA SER A 301 -23.92 14.44 7.41
C SER A 301 -23.46 13.10 6.81
N GLU A 302 -24.00 11.99 7.33
CA GLU A 302 -23.69 10.64 6.82
C GLU A 302 -24.28 10.40 5.42
N ALA A 303 -25.36 11.10 5.06
CA ALA A 303 -25.92 11.03 3.71
C ALA A 303 -24.97 11.66 2.69
N ALA A 304 -24.48 12.88 2.97
CA ALA A 304 -23.48 13.55 2.15
C ALA A 304 -22.18 12.73 2.07
N ARG A 305 -21.73 12.17 3.19
CA ARG A 305 -20.55 11.29 3.24
C ARG A 305 -20.66 10.11 2.28
N LYS A 306 -21.80 9.42 2.24
CA LYS A 306 -22.02 8.27 1.34
C LYS A 306 -21.99 8.68 -0.13
N GLN A 307 -22.58 9.81 -0.49
CA GLN A 307 -22.54 10.33 -1.86
C GLN A 307 -21.11 10.74 -2.26
N LEU A 308 -20.37 11.38 -1.37
CA LEU A 308 -18.99 11.82 -1.62
C LEU A 308 -18.04 10.65 -1.91
N LEU A 309 -18.30 9.44 -1.40
CA LEU A 309 -17.50 8.25 -1.74
C LEU A 309 -17.54 7.90 -3.23
N SER A 310 -18.62 8.27 -3.94
CA SER A 310 -18.76 8.05 -5.38
C SER A 310 -18.00 9.09 -6.23
N ALA A 311 -17.70 10.26 -5.67
CA ALA A 311 -16.99 11.33 -6.38
C ALA A 311 -15.48 11.14 -6.31
N ASP A 312 -14.74 11.66 -7.30
CA ASP A 312 -13.29 11.52 -7.35
C ASP A 312 -12.59 12.29 -6.23
N PHE A 313 -12.05 11.56 -5.27
CA PHE A 313 -11.37 12.14 -4.12
C PHE A 313 -10.06 12.84 -4.50
N VAL A 314 -9.40 12.42 -5.59
CA VAL A 314 -8.16 13.08 -6.04
C VAL A 314 -8.46 14.52 -6.46
N TYR A 315 -9.53 14.70 -7.23
CA TYR A 315 -10.05 16.01 -7.59
C TYR A 315 -10.46 16.83 -6.35
N ILE A 316 -11.28 16.26 -5.47
CA ILE A 316 -11.71 16.92 -4.23
C ILE A 316 -10.50 17.39 -3.41
N HIS A 317 -9.53 16.51 -3.19
CA HIS A 317 -8.37 16.79 -2.35
C HIS A 317 -7.46 17.87 -2.96
N ASP A 318 -7.09 17.72 -4.23
CA ASP A 318 -6.05 18.56 -4.84
C ASP A 318 -6.60 19.87 -5.42
N LYS A 319 -7.84 19.88 -5.92
CA LYS A 319 -8.43 21.08 -6.56
C LYS A 319 -9.29 21.88 -5.61
N ILE A 320 -10.11 21.23 -4.78
CA ILE A 320 -11.07 21.90 -3.90
C ILE A 320 -10.46 22.15 -2.51
N LEU A 321 -10.14 21.09 -1.76
CA LEU A 321 -9.69 21.20 -0.36
C LEU A 321 -8.30 21.86 -0.21
N SER A 322 -7.48 21.71 -1.25
CA SER A 322 -6.15 22.34 -1.36
C SER A 322 -6.16 23.61 -2.21
N PHE A 323 -7.35 24.17 -2.51
CA PHE A 323 -7.47 25.36 -3.32
C PHE A 323 -6.69 26.53 -2.71
N LYS A 324 -5.86 27.15 -3.56
CA LYS A 324 -5.18 28.41 -3.28
C LYS A 324 -5.60 29.37 -4.37
N SER A 325 -6.31 30.44 -3.99
CA SER A 325 -6.55 31.55 -4.91
C SER A 325 -5.19 32.05 -5.40
N LYS A 326 -4.89 31.88 -6.69
CA LYS A 326 -3.79 32.63 -7.31
C LYS A 326 -4.10 34.10 -7.02
N LYS A 327 -3.28 34.77 -6.22
CA LYS A 327 -3.32 36.23 -6.12
C LYS A 327 -3.23 36.77 -7.56
N PRO A 328 -3.97 37.83 -7.91
CA PRO A 328 -3.82 38.46 -9.22
C PRO A 328 -2.33 38.74 -9.45
N GLU A 329 -1.84 38.45 -10.65
CA GLU A 329 -0.48 38.76 -11.11
C GLU A 329 -0.33 40.28 -11.25
N ASN A 330 -0.43 41.00 -10.14
CA ASN A 330 -0.04 42.39 -10.04
C ASN A 330 1.36 42.43 -9.46
N GLY A 331 2.34 42.52 -10.36
CA GLY A 331 3.65 43.10 -10.12
C GLY A 331 4.68 42.17 -9.48
N ASP A 332 5.80 42.01 -10.18
CA ASP A 332 7.07 41.45 -9.69
C ASP A 332 7.61 42.08 -8.39
N GLU A 333 6.95 43.11 -7.85
CA GLU A 333 7.31 43.79 -6.61
C GLU A 333 7.00 42.99 -5.34
N GLU A 334 5.94 42.17 -5.28
CA GLU A 334 5.61 41.43 -4.05
C GLU A 334 6.48 40.15 -3.89
N LYS A 335 6.93 39.54 -5.00
CA LYS A 335 7.90 38.43 -4.98
C LYS A 335 9.27 38.85 -4.44
N ARG A 336 9.65 40.11 -4.58
CA ARG A 336 10.89 40.65 -3.97
C ARG A 336 10.76 40.83 -2.46
N ARG A 337 9.55 41.10 -1.95
CA ARG A 337 9.30 41.35 -0.51
C ARG A 337 9.25 40.08 0.35
N SER A 338 9.15 38.88 -0.24
CA SER A 338 9.07 37.62 0.51
C SER A 338 10.33 36.75 0.50
N ARG A 339 11.50 37.24 0.06
CA ARG A 339 12.78 36.59 0.44
C ARG A 339 13.02 36.92 1.92
N GLY A 340 12.23 36.34 2.81
CA GLY A 340 12.42 36.45 4.24
C GLY A 340 13.84 36.04 4.60
N VAL A 341 14.45 36.76 5.55
CA VAL A 341 15.80 36.47 6.05
C VAL A 341 15.89 34.99 6.41
N LYS A 342 16.70 34.23 5.68
CA LYS A 342 16.95 32.80 5.98
C LYS A 342 17.78 32.74 7.26
N LYS A 343 17.18 32.31 8.37
CA LYS A 343 17.92 32.00 9.60
C LYS A 343 18.67 30.69 9.40
N ILE A 344 19.98 30.70 9.68
CA ILE A 344 20.85 29.53 9.63
C ILE A 344 21.33 29.27 11.07
N TYR A 345 21.28 28.01 11.49
CA TYR A 345 21.65 27.56 12.82
C TYR A 345 22.82 26.58 12.73
N GLY A 346 23.74 26.61 13.68
CA GLY A 346 24.95 25.77 13.75
C GLY A 346 26.12 26.47 14.46
N LEU A 347 27.28 25.83 14.48
CA LEU A 347 28.52 26.46 14.98
C LEU A 347 28.97 27.59 14.03
N PRO A 348 29.68 28.62 14.51
CA PRO A 348 29.99 29.81 13.69
C PRO A 348 30.66 29.51 12.33
N PRO A 349 31.66 28.61 12.22
CA PRO A 349 32.25 28.26 10.92
C PRO A 349 31.26 27.54 10.00
N GLU A 350 30.42 26.66 10.56
CA GLU A 350 29.42 25.91 9.82
C GLU A 350 28.33 26.83 9.27
N VAL A 351 27.83 27.76 10.09
CA VAL A 351 26.84 28.77 9.68
C VAL A 351 27.41 29.63 8.55
N PHE A 352 28.68 30.05 8.67
CA PHE A 352 29.34 30.86 7.66
C PHE A 352 29.52 30.10 6.33
N LEU A 353 30.06 28.88 6.37
CA LEU A 353 30.25 28.05 5.18
C LEU A 353 28.90 27.71 4.51
N ARG A 354 27.87 27.44 5.32
CA ARG A 354 26.52 27.14 4.82
C ARG A 354 25.86 28.37 4.19
N ALA A 355 26.05 29.56 4.78
CA ALA A 355 25.59 30.81 4.18
C ALA A 355 26.27 31.08 2.84
N LEU A 356 27.58 30.84 2.77
CA LEU A 356 28.37 31.00 1.55
C LEU A 356 27.91 30.01 0.47
N TRP A 357 27.68 28.75 0.83
CA TRP A 357 27.15 27.73 -0.06
C TRP A 357 25.77 28.09 -0.65
N ILE A 358 24.85 28.54 0.20
CA ILE A 358 23.52 29.01 -0.24
C ILE A 358 23.66 30.19 -1.19
N THR A 359 24.53 31.14 -0.86
CA THR A 359 24.78 32.35 -1.66
C THR A 359 25.36 32.00 -3.04
N LEU A 360 26.31 31.06 -3.12
CA LEU A 360 26.84 30.55 -4.39
C LEU A 360 25.78 29.80 -5.21
N GLY A 361 24.93 29.03 -4.53
CA GLY A 361 23.81 28.33 -5.17
C GLY A 361 22.78 29.29 -5.78
N ASP A 362 22.52 30.41 -5.09
CA ASP A 362 21.64 31.46 -5.60
C ASP A 362 22.33 32.27 -6.72
N PHE A 363 23.63 32.59 -6.58
CA PHE A 363 24.45 33.20 -7.65
C PHE A 363 24.44 32.38 -8.95
N LYS A 364 24.58 31.04 -8.86
CA LYS A 364 24.52 30.14 -10.02
C LYS A 364 23.17 30.17 -10.73
N LYS A 365 22.06 30.30 -9.99
CA LYS A 365 20.71 30.36 -10.57
C LYS A 365 20.46 31.70 -11.26
N GLU A 366 20.95 32.79 -10.67
CA GLU A 366 20.81 34.14 -11.21
C GLU A 366 21.74 34.36 -12.43
N SER A 367 22.93 33.73 -12.45
CA SER A 367 23.85 33.78 -13.60
C SER A 367 23.39 32.96 -14.80
N GLN A 368 22.69 31.84 -14.60
CA GLN A 368 22.05 31.10 -15.71
C GLN A 368 20.92 31.89 -16.40
N SER A 369 20.38 32.91 -15.74
CA SER A 369 19.25 33.70 -16.21
C SER A 369 19.66 35.04 -16.86
N SER A 370 20.92 35.45 -16.72
CA SER A 370 21.39 36.78 -17.11
C SER A 370 22.59 36.67 -18.05
N LEU A 371 22.43 37.03 -19.32
CA LEU A 371 23.48 37.02 -20.37
C LEU A 371 24.66 38.00 -20.12
N LEU A 372 24.71 38.69 -18.96
CA LEU A 372 25.58 39.83 -18.69
C LEU A 372 26.15 39.85 -17.26
N VAL A 373 26.67 38.72 -16.75
CA VAL A 373 27.56 38.76 -15.57
C VAL A 373 28.95 38.31 -16.00
N ALA A 374 29.68 39.29 -16.53
CA ALA A 374 31.09 39.19 -16.86
C ALA A 374 31.93 39.33 -15.58
N GLU A 375 32.07 38.24 -14.83
CA GLU A 375 33.23 37.93 -13.98
C GLU A 375 33.03 36.52 -13.40
N ASN A 376 33.80 35.56 -13.91
CA ASN A 376 33.77 34.18 -13.42
C ASN A 376 34.55 34.12 -12.11
N LEU A 377 33.86 33.86 -11.00
CA LEU A 377 34.47 33.52 -9.72
C LEU A 377 35.31 32.23 -9.86
N SER A 378 36.63 32.35 -9.85
CA SER A 378 37.57 31.22 -10.06
C SER A 378 37.91 30.48 -8.77
N SER A 379 38.03 31.19 -7.65
CA SER A 379 38.27 30.60 -6.34
C SER A 379 37.78 31.50 -5.20
N ILE A 380 37.50 30.88 -4.05
CA ILE A 380 37.28 31.56 -2.77
C ILE A 380 38.28 30.99 -1.78
N THR A 381 39.07 31.86 -1.16
CA THR A 381 40.02 31.48 -0.12
C THR A 381 39.54 32.02 1.22
N LEU A 382 39.49 31.16 2.23
CA LEU A 382 39.14 31.50 3.59
C LEU A 382 40.40 31.44 4.45
N GLN A 383 40.75 32.57 5.06
CA GLN A 383 41.89 32.65 5.95
C GLN A 383 41.39 33.08 7.33
N SER A 384 41.71 32.28 8.34
CA SER A 384 41.55 32.70 9.74
C SER A 384 42.60 33.77 10.03
N THR A 385 42.17 34.97 10.40
CA THR A 385 43.07 36.09 10.71
C THR A 385 43.34 36.21 12.20
N VAL A 386 42.40 35.78 13.04
CA VAL A 386 42.48 35.86 14.50
C VAL A 386 41.83 34.63 15.09
N PHE A 387 42.56 33.94 15.97
CA PHE A 387 42.02 32.90 16.83
C PHE A 387 41.85 33.50 18.23
N ARG A 388 40.63 33.47 18.77
CA ARG A 388 40.35 33.83 20.16
C ARG A 388 39.91 32.56 20.87
N HIS A 389 40.63 32.24 21.94
CA HIS A 389 40.30 31.16 22.86
C HIS A 389 39.83 31.73 24.20
N ASP A 390 39.09 30.91 24.94
CA ASP A 390 38.64 31.16 26.30
C ASP A 390 39.02 29.88 27.09
N PHE A 391 40.33 29.64 27.23
CA PHE A 391 40.80 28.56 28.11
C PHE A 391 40.64 29.09 29.54
N ASP A 392 39.62 28.60 30.24
CA ASP A 392 39.46 28.82 31.67
C ASP A 392 40.53 27.98 32.41
N ASP A 393 41.73 28.53 32.58
CA ASP A 393 42.71 27.98 33.52
C ASP A 393 42.48 28.65 34.89
N GLU A 394 41.92 27.89 35.83
CA GLU A 394 41.73 28.28 37.25
C GLU A 394 43.05 28.39 38.05
N ASP A 395 44.20 28.60 37.41
CA ASP A 395 45.45 28.90 38.11
C ASP A 395 46.13 30.12 37.52
N GLU A 396 46.14 31.20 38.31
CA GLU A 396 46.88 32.45 38.07
C GLU A 396 48.39 32.16 37.99
N GLY A 397 48.89 31.77 36.82
CA GLY A 397 50.32 31.56 36.60
C GLY A 397 50.66 31.38 35.13
N ASP A 398 51.04 32.49 34.48
CA ASP A 398 51.74 32.59 33.20
C ASP A 398 50.89 32.63 31.90
N LEU A 399 50.52 33.85 31.50
CA LEU A 399 49.94 34.22 30.18
C LEU A 399 50.78 33.76 28.96
N GLU A 400 52.05 33.37 29.15
CA GLU A 400 52.88 32.77 28.08
C GLU A 400 52.48 31.33 27.77
N ASP A 401 51.90 30.58 28.73
CA ASP A 401 51.53 29.17 28.60
C ASP A 401 50.22 28.99 27.81
N ASP A 402 49.23 29.88 27.99
CA ASP A 402 47.95 29.83 27.25
C ASP A 402 48.12 29.95 25.74
N ASN A 403 49.02 30.84 25.32
CA ASN A 403 49.28 31.08 23.90
C ASN A 403 50.08 29.93 23.27
N GLU A 404 50.90 29.20 24.04
CA GLU A 404 51.53 27.95 23.61
C GLU A 404 50.55 26.78 23.54
N LYS A 405 49.64 26.64 24.53
CA LYS A 405 48.54 25.66 24.50
C LYS A 405 47.62 25.90 23.30
N ALA A 406 47.28 27.16 23.02
CA ALA A 406 46.51 27.57 21.83
C ALA A 406 47.20 27.17 20.52
N LYS A 407 48.51 27.43 20.41
CA LYS A 407 49.31 27.06 19.24
C LYS A 407 49.45 25.56 19.07
N THR A 408 49.53 24.81 20.17
CA THR A 408 49.61 23.35 20.16
C THR A 408 48.28 22.73 19.75
N PHE A 409 47.15 23.28 20.19
CA PHE A 409 45.80 22.86 19.76
C PHE A 409 45.54 23.10 18.26
N LEU A 410 46.19 24.11 17.67
CA LEU A 410 46.04 24.47 16.25
C LEU A 410 47.00 23.75 15.30
N ARG A 411 48.02 23.03 15.81
CA ARG A 411 48.91 22.17 15.01
C ARG A 411 48.38 20.76 14.95
#